data_AF-A0A0G1LCF0-F1
#
_entry.id   AF-A0A0G1LCF0-F1
#
_cell.length_a   1.000
_cell.length_b   1.000
_cell.length_c   1.000
_cell.angle_alpha   90.00
_cell.angle_beta   90.00
_cell.angle_gamma   90.00
#
_symmetry.space_group_name_H-M   'P 1'
#
loop_
_entity.id
_entity.type
_entity.pdbx_description
1 polymer ?
#
loop_
_entity_poly.entity_id
_entity_poly.type
_entity_poly.pdbx_seq_one_letter_code
_entity_poly.pdbx_strand_id
1 'polypeptide(L)'
;MTKKIAKRQPKSKSAALAKSNPKSIAKKVTNAEIRELILESVSFAFDPDRWNLADMERIFNKMVKRDDYDYQAEQDEATTAALTFGFDNDYVLVLAVSEHYRGLVVELRRKLIKDFDCKTHAEKALVDMAVSGYMRVLRASQAFTRCVEQGSTSNNLNQFMSTMSKEIDRAHRHFTTSYQMLVQLKQPPLNVHLKTKNAYVAQAQQFNMDKPEPKEDEEIINPK
;
A
#
# COMPACT_ATOMS: atom_id res chain seq x y z
N MET A 1 -59.01 2.38 0.38
CA MET A 1 -58.08 2.19 -0.75
C MET A 1 -56.75 1.68 -0.22
N THR A 2 -56.53 0.37 -0.30
CA THR A 2 -55.41 -0.36 0.31
C THR A 2 -54.76 -1.20 -0.78
N LYS A 3 -53.56 -0.84 -1.25
CA LYS A 3 -52.76 -1.66 -2.17
C LYS A 3 -51.56 -2.24 -1.42
N LYS A 4 -51.65 -3.54 -1.12
CA LYS A 4 -50.54 -4.39 -0.67
C LYS A 4 -49.58 -4.63 -1.83
N ILE A 5 -48.29 -4.39 -1.60
CA ILE A 5 -47.19 -4.69 -2.50
C ILE A 5 -46.93 -6.20 -2.47
N ALA A 6 -47.14 -6.87 -3.60
CA ALA A 6 -46.90 -8.30 -3.76
C ALA A 6 -45.41 -8.57 -4.00
N LYS A 7 -44.78 -9.35 -3.11
CA LYS A 7 -43.44 -9.92 -3.29
C LYS A 7 -43.49 -10.98 -4.39
N ARG A 8 -42.83 -10.74 -5.52
CA ARG A 8 -42.56 -11.74 -6.56
C ARG A 8 -41.33 -12.56 -6.15
N GLN A 9 -41.53 -13.82 -5.78
CA GLN A 9 -40.47 -14.83 -5.79
C GLN A 9 -40.26 -15.32 -7.24
N PRO A 10 -39.01 -15.52 -7.69
CA PRO A 10 -38.76 -16.21 -8.95
C PRO A 10 -39.04 -17.71 -8.81
N LYS A 11 -39.98 -18.21 -9.62
CA LYS A 11 -40.37 -19.61 -9.73
C LYS A 11 -39.18 -20.48 -10.12
N SER A 12 -38.88 -21.50 -9.33
CA SER A 12 -37.99 -22.60 -9.69
C SER A 12 -38.56 -23.36 -10.89
N LYS A 13 -37.84 -23.34 -12.02
CA LYS A 13 -38.06 -24.28 -13.13
C LYS A 13 -37.05 -25.41 -12.99
N SER A 14 -37.37 -26.41 -12.16
CA SER A 14 -36.71 -27.72 -12.19
C SER A 14 -37.54 -28.67 -13.05
N ALA A 15 -37.28 -28.68 -14.36
CA ALA A 15 -37.80 -29.71 -15.26
C ALA A 15 -37.05 -29.70 -16.59
N ALA A 16 -35.93 -30.44 -16.64
CA ALA A 16 -35.40 -31.06 -17.87
C ALA A 16 -34.20 -31.96 -17.51
N LEU A 17 -34.44 -33.08 -16.82
CA LEU A 17 -33.52 -34.21 -16.86
C LEU A 17 -33.90 -35.04 -18.09
N ALA A 18 -33.23 -34.79 -19.21
CA ALA A 18 -33.36 -35.59 -20.42
C ALA A 18 -31.97 -35.91 -20.98
N LYS A 19 -31.50 -37.12 -20.62
CA LYS A 19 -30.61 -38.02 -21.35
C LYS A 19 -29.39 -37.38 -22.06
N SER A 20 -28.22 -37.42 -21.41
CA SER A 20 -26.92 -37.27 -22.09
C SER A 20 -26.18 -38.60 -22.20
N ASN A 21 -25.75 -38.93 -23.42
CA ASN A 21 -25.02 -40.13 -23.82
C ASN A 21 -23.78 -40.45 -22.93
N PRO A 22 -23.49 -41.72 -22.64
CA PRO A 22 -22.27 -42.11 -21.93
C PRO A 22 -21.15 -42.28 -22.95
N LYS A 23 -20.37 -41.22 -23.19
CA LYS A 23 -19.00 -41.26 -23.75
C LYS A 23 -18.50 -39.82 -23.92
N SER A 24 -18.15 -39.17 -22.82
CA SER A 24 -17.05 -38.22 -22.86
C SER A 24 -15.97 -38.78 -21.94
N ILE A 25 -14.86 -39.18 -22.55
CA ILE A 25 -13.64 -39.54 -21.84
C ILE A 25 -13.25 -38.28 -21.08
N ALA A 26 -13.36 -38.30 -19.75
CA ALA A 26 -12.93 -37.19 -18.91
C ALA A 26 -11.44 -36.95 -19.19
N LYS A 27 -11.13 -35.89 -19.95
CA LYS A 27 -9.76 -35.39 -20.09
C LYS A 27 -9.25 -35.20 -18.66
N LYS A 28 -8.19 -35.92 -18.29
CA LYS A 28 -7.51 -35.71 -17.01
C LYS A 28 -6.84 -34.34 -17.10
N VAL A 29 -7.57 -33.30 -16.69
CA VAL A 29 -7.03 -31.96 -16.56
C VAL A 29 -5.96 -32.03 -15.48
N THR A 30 -4.75 -31.61 -15.83
CA THR A 30 -3.62 -31.60 -14.90
C THR A 30 -3.80 -30.48 -13.87
N ASN A 31 -3.20 -30.63 -12.67
CA ASN A 31 -3.31 -29.61 -11.62
C ASN A 31 -2.82 -28.22 -12.06
N ALA A 32 -1.89 -28.15 -13.02
CA ALA A 32 -1.45 -26.89 -13.62
C ALA A 32 -2.54 -26.23 -14.46
N GLU A 33 -3.22 -27.00 -15.32
CA GLU A 33 -4.34 -26.52 -16.14
C GLU A 33 -5.55 -26.13 -15.27
N ILE A 34 -5.84 -26.86 -14.19
CA ILE A 34 -6.88 -26.48 -13.22
C ILE A 34 -6.51 -25.14 -12.54
N ARG A 35 -5.23 -24.96 -12.20
CA ARG A 35 -4.75 -23.72 -11.59
C ARG A 35 -4.83 -22.54 -12.56
N GLU A 36 -4.46 -22.72 -13.82
CA GLU A 36 -4.63 -21.69 -14.85
C GLU A 36 -6.10 -21.37 -15.10
N LEU A 37 -6.97 -22.38 -15.19
CA LEU A 37 -8.41 -22.17 -15.38
C LEU A 37 -9.04 -21.43 -14.17
N ILE A 38 -8.57 -21.72 -12.96
CA ILE A 38 -8.98 -20.98 -11.75
C ILE A 38 -8.44 -19.55 -11.82
N LEU A 39 -7.17 -19.33 -12.17
CA LEU A 39 -6.61 -17.98 -12.31
C LEU A 39 -7.33 -17.18 -13.40
N GLU A 40 -7.65 -17.79 -14.53
CA GLU A 40 -8.38 -17.18 -15.64
C GLU A 40 -9.84 -16.87 -15.26
N SER A 41 -10.51 -17.78 -14.54
CA SER A 41 -11.89 -17.56 -14.05
C SER A 41 -12.00 -16.61 -12.85
N VAL A 42 -10.90 -16.39 -12.13
CA VAL A 42 -10.79 -15.45 -11.00
C VAL A 42 -10.16 -14.12 -11.42
N SER A 43 -9.68 -14.01 -12.67
CA SER A 43 -9.12 -12.77 -13.21
C SER A 43 -10.15 -11.65 -13.08
N PHE A 44 -9.81 -10.68 -12.24
CA PHE A 44 -10.74 -9.66 -11.80
C PHE A 44 -10.79 -8.53 -12.83
N ALA A 45 -11.81 -7.66 -12.77
CA ALA A 45 -11.86 -6.47 -13.62
C ALA A 45 -10.60 -5.58 -13.54
N PHE A 46 -9.85 -5.68 -12.44
CA PHE A 46 -8.66 -4.88 -12.15
C PHE A 46 -7.32 -5.59 -12.42
N ASP A 47 -7.33 -6.80 -13.00
CA ASP A 47 -6.11 -7.55 -13.27
C ASP A 47 -5.22 -6.81 -14.30
N PRO A 48 -3.99 -6.38 -13.96
CA PRO A 48 -3.09 -5.70 -14.90
C PRO A 48 -2.79 -6.50 -16.16
N ASP A 49 -2.69 -7.83 -16.03
CA ASP A 49 -2.32 -8.71 -17.14
C ASP A 49 -3.46 -8.87 -18.16
N ARG A 50 -4.68 -8.51 -17.76
CA ARG A 50 -5.85 -8.46 -18.64
C ARG A 50 -5.82 -7.26 -19.59
N TRP A 51 -5.20 -6.15 -19.18
CA TRP A 51 -5.15 -4.91 -19.94
C TRP A 51 -3.96 -4.88 -20.88
N ASN A 52 -4.12 -5.45 -22.08
CA ASN A 52 -3.12 -5.35 -23.12
C ASN A 52 -3.23 -4.01 -23.91
N LEU A 53 -2.19 -3.70 -24.69
CA LEU A 53 -2.15 -2.51 -25.55
C LEU A 53 -3.34 -2.44 -26.54
N ALA A 54 -3.82 -3.58 -27.04
CA ALA A 54 -4.95 -3.63 -27.98
C ALA A 54 -6.29 -3.27 -27.31
N ASP A 55 -6.49 -3.62 -26.04
CA ASP A 55 -7.65 -3.22 -25.25
C ASP A 55 -7.63 -1.72 -24.93
N MET A 56 -6.46 -1.18 -24.62
CA MET A 56 -6.27 0.26 -24.42
C MET A 56 -6.49 1.05 -25.72
N GLU A 57 -6.00 0.55 -26.86
CA GLU A 57 -6.26 1.13 -28.18
C GLU A 57 -7.75 1.03 -28.56
N ARG A 58 -8.43 -0.07 -28.22
CA ARG A 58 -9.88 -0.23 -28.44
C ARG A 58 -10.67 0.84 -27.70
N ILE A 59 -10.39 1.05 -26.41
CA ILE A 59 -11.05 2.09 -25.59
C ILE A 59 -10.74 3.47 -26.14
N PHE A 60 -9.47 3.74 -26.45
CA PHE A 60 -9.06 5.04 -26.99
C PHE A 60 -9.76 5.34 -28.32
N ASN A 61 -9.81 4.37 -29.24
CA ASN A 61 -10.46 4.52 -30.54
C ASN A 61 -11.97 4.72 -30.41
N LYS A 62 -12.64 4.08 -29.43
CA LYS A 62 -14.05 4.30 -29.14
C LYS A 62 -14.33 5.69 -28.57
N MET A 63 -13.51 6.16 -27.62
CA MET A 63 -13.63 7.52 -27.08
C MET A 63 -13.47 8.61 -28.16
N VAL A 64 -12.59 8.37 -29.14
CA VAL A 64 -12.32 9.31 -30.23
C VAL A 64 -13.41 9.26 -31.32
N LYS A 65 -13.94 8.08 -31.62
CA LYS A 65 -14.99 7.87 -32.64
C LYS A 65 -16.37 7.87 -31.98
N ARG A 66 -16.93 9.07 -31.78
CA ARG A 66 -18.21 9.40 -31.13
C ARG A 66 -19.52 8.78 -31.72
N ASP A 67 -19.48 7.62 -32.36
CA ASP A 67 -20.69 7.02 -32.96
C ASP A 67 -21.26 5.94 -32.03
N ASP A 68 -22.49 6.17 -31.55
CA ASP A 68 -23.26 5.39 -30.56
C ASP A 68 -22.63 5.29 -29.15
N TYR A 69 -22.94 6.30 -28.33
CA TYR A 69 -22.26 6.61 -27.08
C TYR A 69 -23.03 6.09 -25.85
N ASP A 70 -22.68 4.89 -25.35
CA ASP A 70 -22.98 4.55 -23.95
C ASP A 70 -21.88 5.11 -23.05
N TYR A 71 -22.01 6.41 -22.73
CA TYR A 71 -21.01 7.16 -21.97
C TYR A 71 -20.60 6.48 -20.67
N GLN A 72 -21.56 5.86 -19.98
CA GLN A 72 -21.34 5.34 -18.64
C GLN A 72 -20.50 4.06 -18.68
N ALA A 73 -20.85 3.12 -19.57
CA ALA A 73 -20.12 1.86 -19.69
C ALA A 73 -18.66 2.08 -20.12
N GLU A 74 -18.40 3.01 -21.04
CA GLU A 74 -17.04 3.32 -21.50
C GLU A 74 -16.24 4.12 -20.47
N GLN A 75 -16.89 5.02 -19.72
CA GLN A 75 -16.26 5.75 -18.64
C GLN A 75 -15.85 4.83 -17.48
N ASP A 76 -16.68 3.82 -17.16
CA ASP A 76 -16.36 2.80 -16.16
C ASP A 76 -15.18 1.93 -16.60
N GLU A 77 -15.13 1.53 -17.87
CA GLU A 77 -14.04 0.73 -18.45
C GLU A 77 -12.71 1.51 -18.41
N ALA A 78 -12.73 2.79 -18.78
CA ALA A 78 -11.56 3.66 -18.72
C ALA A 78 -11.11 3.98 -17.29
N THR A 79 -12.06 4.15 -16.37
CA THR A 79 -11.75 4.34 -14.94
C THR A 79 -11.10 3.09 -14.37
N THR A 80 -11.57 1.90 -14.77
CA THR A 80 -11.00 0.62 -14.36
C THR A 80 -9.56 0.51 -14.84
N ALA A 81 -9.30 0.78 -16.12
CA ALA A 81 -7.94 0.81 -16.67
C ALA A 81 -7.05 1.85 -15.96
N ALA A 82 -7.58 3.05 -15.67
CA ALA A 82 -6.85 4.08 -14.96
C ALA A 82 -6.48 3.67 -13.52
N LEU A 83 -7.36 2.95 -12.82
CA LEU A 83 -7.07 2.40 -11.49
C LEU A 83 -6.00 1.30 -11.55
N THR A 84 -6.05 0.44 -12.55
CA THR A 84 -5.09 -0.64 -12.74
C THR A 84 -3.66 -0.12 -12.91
N PHE A 85 -3.47 0.95 -13.69
CA PHE A 85 -2.16 1.59 -13.89
C PHE A 85 -1.89 2.75 -12.91
N GLY A 86 -2.51 2.71 -11.72
CA GLY A 86 -2.50 3.81 -10.75
C GLY A 86 -1.11 4.29 -10.31
N PHE A 87 -0.12 3.40 -10.28
CA PHE A 87 1.26 3.75 -9.96
C PHE A 87 1.98 4.54 -11.07
N ASP A 88 1.48 4.52 -12.30
CA ASP A 88 2.13 5.15 -13.44
C ASP A 88 1.42 6.43 -13.90
N ASN A 89 0.10 6.52 -13.68
CA ASN A 89 -0.73 7.62 -14.20
C ASN A 89 -1.20 8.65 -13.15
N ASP A 90 -0.72 8.55 -11.91
CA ASP A 90 -1.06 9.44 -10.78
C ASP A 90 -2.55 9.39 -10.34
N TYR A 91 -3.40 8.61 -11.01
CA TYR A 91 -4.86 8.70 -10.89
C TYR A 91 -5.36 8.40 -9.47
N VAL A 92 -4.85 7.32 -8.87
CA VAL A 92 -5.24 6.88 -7.52
C VAL A 92 -4.90 7.96 -6.47
N LEU A 93 -3.74 8.60 -6.60
CA LEU A 93 -3.31 9.65 -5.66
C LEU A 93 -4.17 10.91 -5.80
N VAL A 94 -4.55 11.25 -7.03
CA VAL A 94 -5.42 12.39 -7.36
C VAL A 94 -6.84 12.23 -6.79
N LEU A 95 -7.36 11.00 -6.72
CA LEU A 95 -8.65 10.70 -6.10
C LEU A 95 -8.64 10.90 -4.57
N ALA A 96 -7.48 10.76 -3.92
CA ALA A 96 -7.35 10.90 -2.47
C ALA A 96 -7.36 12.37 -1.99
N VAL A 97 -7.30 13.35 -2.90
CA VAL A 97 -7.21 14.77 -2.57
C VAL A 97 -8.32 15.60 -3.22
N SER A 98 -8.62 16.76 -2.63
CA SER A 98 -9.59 17.70 -3.21
C SER A 98 -9.05 18.32 -4.50
N GLU A 99 -9.97 18.72 -5.39
CA GLU A 99 -9.64 19.13 -6.76
C GLU A 99 -8.58 20.24 -6.84
N HIS A 100 -8.67 21.23 -5.96
CA HIS A 100 -7.75 22.38 -5.89
C HIS A 100 -6.28 21.99 -5.66
N TYR A 101 -6.01 20.81 -5.10
CA TYR A 101 -4.65 20.36 -4.79
C TYR A 101 -4.12 19.32 -5.77
N ARG A 102 -4.93 18.86 -6.73
CA ARG A 102 -4.55 17.77 -7.66
C ARG A 102 -3.29 18.11 -8.46
N GLY A 103 -3.19 19.35 -8.96
CA GLY A 103 -2.01 19.81 -9.70
C GLY A 103 -0.72 19.75 -8.86
N LEU A 104 -0.77 20.26 -7.62
CA LEU A 104 0.36 20.24 -6.69
C LEU A 104 0.80 18.82 -6.35
N VAL A 105 -0.15 17.91 -6.14
CA VAL A 105 0.11 16.50 -5.83
C VAL A 105 0.83 15.80 -6.96
N VAL A 106 0.34 15.97 -8.19
CA VAL A 106 0.95 15.40 -9.40
C VAL A 106 2.37 15.94 -9.59
N GLU A 107 2.55 17.26 -9.44
CA GLU A 107 3.87 17.90 -9.58
C GLU A 107 4.86 17.39 -8.53
N LEU A 108 4.46 17.37 -7.25
CA LEU A 108 5.32 16.92 -6.16
C LEU A 108 5.72 15.46 -6.31
N ARG A 109 4.76 14.58 -6.64
CA ARG A 109 5.01 13.16 -6.88
C ARG A 109 6.02 12.96 -8.00
N ARG A 110 5.82 13.61 -9.16
CA ARG A 110 6.71 13.49 -10.32
C ARG A 110 8.11 14.00 -10.01
N LYS A 111 8.23 15.11 -9.27
CA LYS A 111 9.52 15.63 -8.81
C LYS A 111 10.24 14.64 -7.89
N LEU A 112 9.55 14.10 -6.89
CA LEU A 112 10.16 13.10 -5.99
C LEU A 112 10.57 11.82 -6.71
N ILE A 113 9.74 11.30 -7.63
CA ILE A 113 10.11 10.13 -8.44
C ILE A 113 11.37 10.41 -9.26
N LYS A 114 11.49 11.62 -9.82
CA LYS A 114 12.65 12.04 -10.60
C LYS A 114 13.90 12.24 -9.73
N ASP A 115 13.77 12.92 -8.60
CA ASP A 115 14.88 13.28 -7.70
C ASP A 115 15.53 12.03 -7.08
N PHE A 116 14.73 10.99 -6.80
CA PHE A 116 15.19 9.73 -6.21
C PHE A 116 15.38 8.59 -7.24
N ASP A 117 15.21 8.87 -8.55
CA ASP A 117 15.25 7.86 -9.62
C ASP A 117 14.44 6.60 -9.25
N CYS A 118 13.16 6.78 -8.91
CA CYS A 118 12.29 5.70 -8.45
C CYS A 118 11.86 4.80 -9.64
N LYS A 119 12.29 3.54 -9.62
CA LYS A 119 12.01 2.56 -10.68
C LYS A 119 11.03 1.48 -10.24
N THR A 120 11.11 1.07 -8.98
CA THR A 120 10.27 -0.04 -8.47
C THR A 120 8.91 0.46 -8.00
N HIS A 121 7.89 -0.40 -8.03
CA HIS A 121 6.56 -0.06 -7.51
C HIS A 121 6.59 0.26 -6.01
N ALA A 122 7.45 -0.41 -5.24
CA ALA A 122 7.62 -0.14 -3.82
C ALA A 122 8.13 1.30 -3.56
N GLU A 123 9.10 1.76 -4.36
CA GLU A 123 9.59 3.13 -4.29
C GLU A 123 8.51 4.16 -4.67
N LYS A 124 7.77 3.89 -5.75
CA LYS A 124 6.64 4.74 -6.17
C LYS A 124 5.56 4.82 -5.09
N ALA A 125 5.23 3.70 -4.45
CA ALA A 125 4.28 3.65 -3.34
C ALA A 125 4.78 4.46 -2.13
N LEU A 126 6.08 4.41 -1.80
CA LEU A 126 6.65 5.23 -0.73
C LEU A 126 6.55 6.73 -1.05
N VAL A 127 6.77 7.12 -2.31
CA VAL A 127 6.54 8.50 -2.76
C VAL A 127 5.08 8.89 -2.57
N ASP A 128 4.13 8.06 -2.99
CA ASP A 128 2.69 8.32 -2.84
C ASP A 128 2.29 8.54 -1.38
N MET A 129 2.85 7.72 -0.47
CA MET A 129 2.64 7.84 0.97
C MET A 129 3.23 9.14 1.54
N ALA A 130 4.43 9.53 1.11
CA ALA A 130 5.03 10.80 1.49
C ALA A 130 4.19 11.99 0.99
N VAL A 131 3.83 12.01 -0.29
CA VAL A 131 3.00 13.07 -0.87
C VAL A 131 1.66 13.18 -0.15
N SER A 132 1.00 12.06 0.14
CA SER A 132 -0.26 12.02 0.90
C SER A 132 -0.09 12.58 2.32
N GLY A 133 0.99 12.23 3.02
CA GLY A 133 1.34 12.80 4.32
C GLY A 133 1.51 14.33 4.26
N TYR A 134 2.28 14.83 3.29
CA TYR A 134 2.50 16.26 3.10
C TYR A 134 1.20 17.02 2.83
N MET A 135 0.34 16.47 1.97
CA MET A 135 -0.96 17.09 1.67
C MET A 135 -1.88 17.15 2.89
N ARG A 136 -1.88 16.12 3.72
CA ARG A 136 -2.63 16.12 4.97
C ARG A 136 -2.14 17.19 5.94
N VAL A 137 -0.82 17.39 6.04
CA VAL A 137 -0.24 18.49 6.84
C VAL A 137 -0.75 19.84 6.34
N LEU A 138 -0.64 20.12 5.04
CA LEU A 138 -1.09 21.40 4.48
C LEU A 138 -2.59 21.64 4.73
N ARG A 139 -3.44 20.63 4.51
CA ARG A 139 -4.88 20.74 4.71
C ARG A 139 -5.25 20.94 6.17
N ALA A 140 -4.65 20.18 7.08
CA ALA A 140 -4.92 20.28 8.51
C ALA A 140 -4.42 21.64 9.05
N SER A 141 -3.24 22.10 8.62
CA SER A 141 -2.71 23.43 8.98
C SER A 141 -3.59 24.57 8.48
N GLN A 142 -4.11 24.48 7.25
CA GLN A 142 -5.05 25.46 6.72
C GLN A 142 -6.35 25.50 7.53
N ALA A 143 -6.92 24.34 7.86
CA ALA A 143 -8.12 24.25 8.69
C ALA A 143 -7.88 24.81 10.09
N PHE A 144 -6.74 24.48 10.71
CA PHE A 144 -6.34 25.00 12.00
C PHE A 144 -6.21 26.53 12.00
N THR A 145 -5.54 27.08 10.98
CA THR A 145 -5.35 28.54 10.84
C THR A 145 -6.69 29.26 10.76
N ARG A 146 -7.63 28.76 9.96
CA ARG A 146 -8.99 29.31 9.86
C ARG A 146 -9.75 29.31 11.18
N CYS A 147 -9.56 28.27 12.01
CA CYS A 147 -10.16 28.20 13.34
C CYS A 147 -9.56 29.24 14.30
N VAL A 148 -8.25 29.46 14.24
CA VAL A 148 -7.56 30.46 15.06
C VAL A 148 -7.99 31.88 14.66
N GLU A 149 -8.10 32.15 13.37
CA GLU A 149 -8.51 33.45 12.82
C GLU A 149 -9.98 33.81 13.11
N GLN A 150 -10.80 32.85 13.53
CA GLN A 150 -12.23 33.05 13.75
C GLN A 150 -12.54 33.97 14.94
N GLY A 151 -11.55 34.26 15.80
CA GLY A 151 -11.63 35.30 16.85
C GLY A 151 -12.62 35.03 17.99
N SER A 152 -13.34 33.91 17.93
CA SER A 152 -14.30 33.47 18.94
C SER A 152 -13.92 32.08 19.43
N THR A 153 -14.08 31.82 20.73
CA THR A 153 -13.70 30.54 21.33
C THR A 153 -14.94 29.82 21.83
N SER A 154 -15.06 28.53 21.50
CA SER A 154 -16.08 27.63 22.05
C SER A 154 -15.45 26.30 22.44
N ASN A 155 -16.09 25.54 23.34
CA ASN A 155 -15.60 24.22 23.74
C ASN A 155 -15.46 23.27 22.53
N ASN A 156 -16.39 23.31 21.59
CA ASN A 156 -16.34 22.51 20.37
C ASN A 156 -15.17 22.92 19.47
N LEU A 157 -14.95 24.23 19.30
CA LEU A 157 -13.83 24.74 18.52
C LEU A 157 -12.49 24.36 19.16
N ASN A 158 -12.37 24.44 20.49
CA ASN A 158 -11.17 24.04 21.23
C ASN A 158 -10.86 22.55 21.06
N GLN A 159 -11.88 21.69 21.14
CA GLN A 159 -11.72 20.26 20.88
C GLN A 159 -11.32 19.97 19.44
N PHE A 160 -11.94 20.67 18.48
CA PHE A 160 -11.59 20.54 17.07
C PHE A 160 -10.15 20.99 16.80
N MET A 161 -9.72 22.14 17.32
CA MET A 161 -8.34 22.64 17.22
C MET A 161 -7.34 21.67 17.85
N SER A 162 -7.64 21.09 19.01
CA SER A 162 -6.82 20.04 19.63
C SER A 162 -6.69 18.81 18.73
N THR A 163 -7.78 18.41 18.08
CA THR A 163 -7.81 17.28 17.15
C THR A 163 -6.99 17.56 15.89
N MET A 164 -7.14 18.75 15.31
CA MET A 164 -6.36 19.20 14.15
C MET A 164 -4.87 19.29 14.48
N SER A 165 -4.49 19.80 15.65
CA SER A 165 -3.10 19.84 16.09
C SER A 165 -2.47 18.45 16.16
N LYS A 166 -3.20 17.45 16.70
CA LYS A 166 -2.75 16.05 16.72
C LYS A 166 -2.67 15.44 15.32
N GLU A 167 -3.62 15.77 14.45
CA GLU A 167 -3.62 15.30 13.06
C GLU A 167 -2.45 15.88 12.27
N ILE A 168 -2.07 17.14 12.50
CA ILE A 168 -0.87 17.76 11.92
C ILE A 168 0.38 16.98 12.34
N ASP A 169 0.56 16.70 13.63
CA ASP A 169 1.72 15.92 14.10
C ASP A 169 1.75 14.51 13.49
N ARG A 170 0.60 13.82 13.46
CA ARG A 170 0.49 12.48 12.87
C ARG A 170 0.81 12.48 11.37
N ALA A 171 0.27 13.44 10.62
CA ALA A 171 0.51 13.58 9.18
C ALA A 171 1.97 13.95 8.90
N HIS A 172 2.56 14.81 9.72
CA HIS A 172 3.98 15.20 9.61
C HIS A 172 4.92 14.03 9.86
N ARG A 173 4.64 13.22 10.90
CA ARG A 173 5.39 11.97 11.14
C ARG A 173 5.23 11.00 9.98
N HIS A 174 4.01 10.83 9.46
CA HIS A 174 3.77 9.97 8.31
C HIS A 174 4.62 10.40 7.09
N PHE A 175 4.61 11.69 6.75
CA PHE A 175 5.46 12.26 5.70
C PHE A 175 6.95 11.99 5.97
N THR A 176 7.43 12.35 7.16
CA THR A 176 8.85 12.25 7.52
C THR A 176 9.34 10.81 7.48
N THR A 177 8.56 9.87 8.04
CA THR A 177 8.91 8.44 8.03
C THR A 177 8.95 7.90 6.61
N SER A 178 7.93 8.15 5.77
CA SER A 178 7.93 7.70 4.38
C SER A 178 9.09 8.28 3.58
N TYR A 179 9.39 9.57 3.77
CA TYR A 179 10.51 10.23 3.11
C TYR A 179 11.87 9.69 3.58
N GLN A 180 12.06 9.48 4.88
CA GLN A 180 13.28 8.89 5.43
C GLN A 180 13.49 7.45 4.94
N MET A 181 12.43 6.65 4.86
CA MET A 181 12.50 5.29 4.29
C MET A 181 12.91 5.33 2.81
N LEU A 182 12.38 6.28 2.03
CA LEU A 182 12.79 6.46 0.63
C LEU A 182 14.28 6.81 0.52
N VAL A 183 14.76 7.73 1.37
CA VAL A 183 16.18 8.10 1.44
C VAL A 183 17.05 6.89 1.81
N GLN A 184 16.67 6.13 2.84
CA GLN A 184 17.40 4.94 3.28
C GLN A 184 17.48 3.87 2.20
N LEU A 185 16.39 3.66 1.45
CA LEU A 185 16.34 2.66 0.38
C LEU A 185 17.24 3.04 -0.81
N LYS A 186 17.47 4.34 -1.02
CA LYS A 186 18.38 4.87 -2.04
C LYS A 186 19.82 5.05 -1.55
N GLN A 187 20.08 4.89 -0.26
CA GLN A 187 21.45 4.94 0.27
C GLN A 187 22.22 3.68 -0.14
N PRO A 188 23.48 3.80 -0.60
CA PRO A 188 24.29 2.65 -0.92
C PRO A 188 24.58 1.82 0.35
N PRO A 189 24.65 0.48 0.24
CA PRO A 189 24.94 -0.37 1.38
C PRO A 189 26.32 -0.02 1.96
N LEU A 190 26.34 0.26 3.26
CA LEU A 190 27.54 0.70 3.97
C LEU A 190 28.43 -0.52 4.24
N ASN A 191 29.34 -0.82 3.31
CA ASN A 191 30.29 -1.93 3.43
C ASN A 191 31.40 -1.61 4.44
N VAL A 192 31.09 -1.68 5.73
CA VAL A 192 32.10 -1.51 6.79
C VAL A 192 32.96 -2.77 6.86
N HIS A 193 34.14 -2.73 6.22
CA HIS A 193 35.17 -3.74 6.42
C HIS A 193 35.88 -3.47 7.76
N LEU A 194 35.36 -4.04 8.86
CA LEU A 194 36.02 -4.02 10.16
C LEU A 194 37.27 -4.92 10.13
N LYS A 195 38.42 -4.36 9.76
CA LYS A 195 39.74 -4.99 9.96
C LYS A 195 40.16 -4.83 11.41
N THR A 196 39.54 -5.56 12.33
CA THR A 196 39.96 -5.60 13.73
C THR A 196 41.08 -6.62 13.90
N LYS A 197 42.32 -6.14 14.16
CA LYS A 197 43.45 -7.02 14.51
C LYS A 197 43.30 -7.68 15.89
N ASN A 198 42.46 -7.13 16.78
CA ASN A 198 42.25 -7.61 18.15
C ASN A 198 40.74 -7.63 18.52
N ALA A 199 39.91 -8.38 17.79
CA ALA A 199 38.54 -8.63 18.23
C ALA A 199 38.53 -9.79 19.24
N TYR A 200 38.75 -9.49 20.52
CA TYR A 200 38.35 -10.40 21.58
C TYR A 200 36.83 -10.43 21.63
N VAL A 201 36.24 -11.35 20.87
CA VAL A 201 34.84 -11.75 21.06
C VAL A 201 34.80 -12.46 22.41
N ALA A 202 34.30 -11.79 23.44
CA ALA A 202 33.99 -12.39 24.73
C ALA A 202 32.80 -13.35 24.57
N GLN A 203 33.00 -14.44 23.83
CA GLN A 203 32.12 -15.59 23.84
C GLN A 203 32.49 -16.41 25.09
N ALA A 204 31.51 -16.52 26.00
CA ALA A 204 31.53 -17.31 27.22
C ALA A 204 32.27 -16.71 28.44
N GLN A 205 31.81 -15.55 28.95
CA GLN A 205 31.77 -15.41 30.42
C GLN A 205 30.60 -16.22 30.95
N GLN A 206 30.83 -17.52 31.13
CA GLN A 206 30.00 -18.34 31.98
C GLN A 206 30.39 -18.03 33.43
N PHE A 207 29.62 -17.17 34.10
CA PHE A 207 29.63 -17.12 35.55
C PHE A 207 28.95 -18.39 36.03
N ASN A 208 29.74 -19.36 36.49
CA ASN A 208 29.42 -20.35 37.54
C ASN A 208 30.31 -21.58 37.34
N MET A 209 31.21 -21.83 38.31
CA MET A 209 31.30 -23.11 39.01
C MET A 209 32.14 -22.87 40.27
N ASP A 210 31.44 -22.74 41.39
CA ASP A 210 31.95 -23.02 42.71
C ASP A 210 32.54 -24.44 42.75
N LYS A 211 33.73 -24.58 43.34
CA LYS A 211 34.04 -25.63 44.31
C LYS A 211 35.26 -25.20 45.14
N PRO A 212 35.16 -25.19 46.47
CA PRO A 212 36.29 -24.86 47.33
C PRO A 212 37.09 -26.13 47.72
N GLU A 213 38.38 -25.90 48.02
CA GLU A 213 39.29 -26.68 48.90
C GLU A 213 40.05 -27.90 48.29
N PRO A 214 41.28 -28.24 48.78
CA PRO A 214 41.76 -28.08 50.16
C PRO A 214 43.13 -27.42 50.38
N LYS A 215 43.32 -26.96 51.63
CA LYS A 215 44.58 -26.55 52.27
C LYS A 215 45.34 -27.78 52.77
N GLU A 216 46.66 -27.81 52.55
CA GLU A 216 47.70 -28.41 53.41
C GLU A 216 48.96 -27.53 53.18
N ASP A 217 49.39 -26.68 54.15
CA ASP A 217 50.43 -26.92 55.20
C ASP A 217 51.83 -27.16 54.58
N GLU A 218 52.98 -26.55 54.92
CA GLU A 218 53.57 -25.56 55.85
C GLU A 218 54.81 -24.99 55.08
N GLU A 219 55.35 -23.80 55.34
CA GLU A 219 56.56 -23.64 56.19
C GLU A 219 56.94 -22.15 56.32
N ILE A 220 57.38 -21.80 57.52
CA ILE A 220 57.81 -20.47 57.99
C ILE A 220 59.28 -20.25 57.64
N ILE A 221 59.65 -19.11 57.04
CA ILE A 221 60.97 -18.45 57.28
C ILE A 221 60.82 -16.91 57.25
N ASN A 222 60.99 -16.27 58.40
CA ASN A 222 61.09 -14.81 58.57
C ASN A 222 62.42 -14.25 58.03
N PRO A 223 62.48 -12.95 57.64
CA PRO A 223 63.70 -12.19 57.73
C PRO A 223 63.57 -10.95 58.64
N LYS A 224 64.41 -10.96 59.69
CA LYS A 224 64.95 -9.85 60.52
C LYS A 224 63.98 -8.95 61.31
#